data_AF-A0A8B7Y1B3-F1
#
_entry.id   AF-A0A8B7Y1B3-F1
#
_cell.length_a   1.000
_cell.length_b   1.000
_cell.length_c   1.000
_cell.angle_alpha   90.00
_cell.angle_beta   90.00
_cell.angle_gamma   90.00
#
_symmetry.space_group_name_H-M   'P 1'
#
loop_
_entity.id
_entity.type
_entity.pdbx_description
1 polymer ?
#
loop_
_entity_poly.entity_id
_entity_poly.type
_entity_poly.pdbx_seq_one_letter_code
_entity_poly.pdbx_strand_id
1 'polypeptide(L)'
;MCIVCPWHDYDFRLDNGDSTSGLKQQTYAVKLVDDQLYINTSLDLSHTKSSEKQLDKKHEAEQQLRSCSEGEDTLCSWAVKILCTADPNEKVRLTHEIQERWQRGDLTEVGRCQPPDQPHRVESLNVVAPGKIKRGKAGTLGNRIALLHSLANIEQWAIDLSWDIIARFADTTLGDRSHLPKDFFTDFVKVAGDEAKHFTILENRLQALGSHFGALPVHNGLWQSATETKHNLLARLAVVHMVHEARGLDVHPKTLEWFSKQGDDDSVAVLDVIYADEITHVAAGMRWFTYVCRHAVPPLECISEFQKLVRKHFRGLLKPPINEEGRTIAGMSKEWYVPLMQPASRDADGEDSTTSVGGSS
;
A
#
# COMPACT_ATOMS: atom_id res chain seq x y z
N MET A 1 -14.90 18.97 -30.09
CA MET A 1 -15.14 18.98 -28.63
C MET A 1 -13.86 18.51 -27.98
N CYS A 2 -13.33 19.27 -27.04
CA CYS A 2 -12.06 19.00 -26.39
C CYS A 2 -12.34 18.74 -24.91
N ILE A 3 -11.72 17.70 -24.34
CA ILE A 3 -11.79 17.45 -22.91
C ILE A 3 -10.57 18.12 -22.30
N VAL A 4 -10.81 19.08 -21.40
CA VAL A 4 -9.76 19.76 -20.65
C VAL A 4 -9.71 19.11 -19.27
N CYS A 5 -8.56 18.54 -18.90
CA CYS A 5 -8.32 18.09 -17.54
C CYS A 5 -8.09 19.33 -16.65
N PRO A 6 -8.86 19.54 -15.57
CA PRO A 6 -8.75 20.76 -14.76
C PRO A 6 -7.45 20.87 -13.94
N TRP A 7 -6.61 19.82 -13.93
CA TRP A 7 -5.39 19.74 -13.12
C TRP A 7 -4.10 19.88 -13.95
N HIS A 8 -4.17 19.55 -15.23
CA HIS A 8 -3.05 19.64 -16.15
C HIS A 8 -3.64 20.16 -17.47
N ASP A 9 -3.18 21.32 -17.93
CA ASP A 9 -3.71 22.07 -19.09
C ASP A 9 -3.48 21.32 -20.43
N TYR A 10 -4.00 20.09 -20.51
CA TYR A 10 -3.93 19.20 -21.65
C TYR A 10 -5.30 19.13 -22.30
N ASP A 11 -5.32 19.45 -23.58
CA ASP A 11 -6.51 19.68 -24.39
C ASP A 11 -6.56 18.65 -25.54
N PHE A 12 -6.99 17.43 -25.24
CA PHE A 12 -7.08 16.40 -26.29
C PHE A 12 -8.34 16.59 -27.14
N ARG A 13 -8.14 16.66 -28.45
CA ARG A 13 -9.22 16.69 -29.44
C ARG A 13 -9.86 15.30 -29.56
N LEU A 14 -11.18 15.22 -29.42
CA LEU A 14 -11.89 13.93 -29.46
C LEU A 14 -11.95 13.27 -30.85
N ASP A 15 -11.77 14.04 -31.92
CA ASP A 15 -11.81 13.53 -33.29
C ASP A 15 -10.50 12.83 -33.68
N ASN A 16 -9.34 13.35 -33.27
CA ASN A 16 -8.05 12.87 -33.74
C ASN A 16 -6.99 12.64 -32.64
N GLY A 17 -7.31 12.98 -31.39
CA GLY A 17 -6.48 12.75 -30.22
C GLY A 17 -5.29 13.69 -30.08
N ASP A 18 -5.18 14.71 -30.92
CA ASP A 18 -4.08 15.68 -30.85
C ASP A 18 -4.33 16.69 -29.71
N SER A 19 -3.26 17.12 -29.02
CA SER A 19 -3.27 18.23 -28.05
C SER A 19 -2.36 19.38 -28.50
N THR A 20 -2.66 20.61 -28.07
CA THR A 20 -1.80 21.78 -28.31
C THR A 20 -0.42 21.69 -27.67
N SER A 21 -0.25 20.81 -26.68
CA SER A 21 1.05 20.48 -26.06
C SER A 21 1.92 19.55 -26.91
N GLY A 22 1.43 19.08 -28.07
CA GLY A 22 2.15 18.15 -28.95
C GLY A 22 2.01 16.68 -28.57
N LEU A 23 1.28 16.37 -27.48
CA LEU A 23 0.90 15.02 -27.12
C LEU A 23 -0.21 14.49 -28.04
N LYS A 24 -0.17 13.20 -28.34
CA LYS A 24 -1.18 12.53 -29.16
C LYS A 24 -1.70 11.28 -28.47
N GLN A 25 -3.01 11.19 -28.32
CA GLN A 25 -3.70 10.07 -27.70
C GLN A 25 -4.52 9.30 -28.74
N GLN A 26 -4.73 8.01 -28.52
CA GLN A 26 -5.56 7.20 -29.41
C GLN A 26 -7.05 7.50 -29.19
N THR A 27 -7.78 7.84 -30.26
CA THR A 27 -9.24 8.00 -30.22
C THR A 27 -9.93 6.75 -30.77
N TYR A 28 -11.08 6.41 -30.20
CA TYR A 28 -11.89 5.26 -30.62
C TYR A 28 -13.29 5.73 -30.99
N ALA A 29 -13.85 5.16 -32.06
CA ALA A 29 -15.22 5.43 -32.44
C ALA A 29 -16.16 4.70 -31.47
N VAL A 30 -17.11 5.41 -30.89
CA VAL A 30 -18.06 4.87 -29.92
C VAL A 30 -19.48 4.97 -30.47
N LYS A 31 -20.28 3.92 -30.27
CA LYS A 31 -21.69 3.87 -30.68
C LYS A 31 -22.55 3.47 -29.48
N LEU A 32 -23.62 4.21 -29.21
CA LEU A 32 -24.63 3.83 -28.24
C LEU A 32 -25.75 3.05 -28.95
N VAL A 33 -26.09 1.86 -28.48
CA VAL A 33 -27.24 1.08 -28.95
C VAL A 33 -27.94 0.49 -27.72
N ASP A 34 -29.24 0.75 -27.56
CA ASP A 34 -30.06 0.27 -26.45
C ASP A 34 -29.41 0.48 -25.06
N ASP A 35 -28.95 1.72 -24.81
CA ASP A 35 -28.23 2.14 -23.59
C ASP A 35 -26.91 1.38 -23.30
N GLN A 36 -26.39 0.64 -24.27
CA GLN A 36 -25.07 0.01 -24.21
C GLN A 36 -24.07 0.76 -25.09
N LEU A 37 -22.89 1.00 -24.50
CA LEU A 37 -21.78 1.71 -25.14
C LEU A 37 -20.85 0.71 -25.85
N TYR A 38 -20.74 0.82 -27.17
CA TYR A 38 -19.87 -0.01 -28.00
C TYR A 38 -18.67 0.80 -28.48
N ILE A 39 -17.46 0.34 -28.13
CA ILE A 39 -16.21 0.97 -28.56
C ILE A 39 -15.62 0.15 -29.71
N ASN A 40 -15.46 0.76 -30.87
CA ASN A 40 -14.85 0.14 -32.04
C ASN A 40 -13.32 0.19 -31.89
N THR A 41 -12.73 -0.95 -31.53
CA THR A 41 -11.27 -1.14 -31.48
C THR A 41 -10.85 -2.11 -32.59
N SER A 42 -9.67 -1.89 -33.16
CA SER A 42 -9.09 -2.76 -34.22
C SER A 42 -8.53 -4.08 -33.69
N LEU A 43 -8.95 -4.53 -32.50
CA LEU A 43 -8.42 -5.71 -31.82
C LEU A 43 -9.30 -6.95 -32.12
N ASP A 44 -8.67 -8.04 -32.56
CA ASP A 44 -9.30 -9.34 -32.89
C ASP A 44 -9.88 -10.12 -31.68
N LEU A 45 -10.08 -9.46 -30.53
CA LEU A 45 -10.49 -10.12 -29.28
C LEU A 45 -12.01 -10.35 -29.15
N SER A 46 -12.80 -10.17 -30.21
CA SER A 46 -14.27 -10.31 -30.17
C SER A 46 -14.80 -11.70 -30.53
N HIS A 47 -13.94 -12.69 -30.81
CA HIS A 47 -14.39 -14.00 -31.34
C HIS A 47 -14.11 -15.25 -30.50
N THR A 48 -13.54 -15.13 -29.30
CA THR A 48 -13.34 -16.28 -28.41
C THR A 48 -14.50 -16.42 -27.43
N LYS A 49 -15.34 -17.44 -27.63
CA LYS A 49 -16.30 -17.89 -26.60
C LYS A 49 -15.50 -18.35 -25.37
N SER A 50 -15.74 -17.72 -24.23
CA SER A 50 -15.20 -18.17 -22.95
C SER A 50 -15.70 -19.60 -22.67
N SER A 51 -14.77 -20.48 -22.28
CA SER A 51 -15.11 -21.87 -21.97
C SER A 51 -16.03 -21.94 -20.75
N GLU A 52 -17.00 -22.86 -20.72
CA GLU A 52 -18.00 -23.02 -19.65
C GLU A 52 -17.38 -23.13 -18.24
N LYS A 53 -16.17 -23.69 -18.11
CA LYS A 53 -15.43 -23.75 -16.82
C LYS A 53 -14.99 -22.38 -16.27
N GLN A 54 -14.84 -21.35 -17.11
CA GLN A 54 -14.59 -19.97 -16.68
C GLN A 54 -15.88 -19.26 -16.25
N LEU A 55 -17.02 -19.63 -16.84
CA LEU A 55 -18.33 -19.09 -16.46
C LEU A 55 -18.77 -19.62 -15.08
N ASP A 56 -18.55 -20.90 -14.79
CA ASP A 56 -18.91 -21.49 -13.48
C ASP A 56 -18.10 -20.89 -12.33
N LYS A 57 -16.78 -20.73 -12.50
CA LYS A 57 -15.93 -20.08 -11.48
C LYS A 57 -16.26 -18.59 -11.31
N LYS A 58 -16.65 -17.92 -12.40
CA LYS A 58 -17.11 -16.52 -12.35
C LYS A 58 -18.46 -16.42 -11.63
N HIS A 59 -19.38 -17.36 -11.86
CA HIS A 59 -20.67 -17.42 -11.17
C HIS A 59 -20.53 -17.77 -9.68
N GLU A 60 -19.62 -18.66 -9.29
CA GLU A 60 -19.34 -18.98 -7.88
C GLU A 60 -18.66 -17.81 -7.16
N ALA A 61 -17.71 -17.13 -7.81
CA ALA A 61 -17.10 -15.91 -7.30
C ALA A 61 -18.12 -14.77 -7.21
N GLU A 62 -19.01 -14.62 -8.20
CA GLU A 62 -20.11 -13.65 -8.20
C GLU A 62 -21.18 -13.99 -7.15
N GLN A 63 -21.44 -15.26 -6.85
CA GLN A 63 -22.36 -15.69 -5.78
C GLN A 63 -21.76 -15.50 -4.38
N GLN A 64 -20.46 -15.74 -4.19
CA GLN A 64 -19.75 -15.41 -2.95
C GLN A 64 -19.61 -13.88 -2.76
N LEU A 65 -19.46 -13.12 -3.84
CA LEU A 65 -19.49 -11.66 -3.82
C LEU A 65 -20.90 -11.14 -3.47
N ARG A 66 -21.95 -11.80 -3.98
CA ARG A 66 -23.36 -11.48 -3.67
C ARG A 66 -23.74 -11.71 -2.21
N SER A 67 -23.21 -12.74 -1.55
CA SER A 67 -23.48 -12.98 -0.13
C SER A 67 -22.82 -11.94 0.80
N CYS A 68 -21.82 -11.21 0.32
CA CYS A 68 -21.21 -10.07 1.02
C CYS A 68 -21.83 -8.71 0.63
N SER A 69 -22.70 -8.65 -0.38
CA SER A 69 -23.13 -7.39 -1.04
C SER A 69 -24.61 -7.03 -0.88
N GLU A 70 -25.37 -7.65 0.01
CA GLU A 70 -26.73 -7.17 0.35
C GLU A 70 -26.70 -5.95 1.29
N GLY A 71 -25.66 -5.11 1.19
CA GLY A 71 -25.44 -3.92 2.02
C GLY A 71 -25.55 -2.62 1.21
N GLU A 72 -26.00 -1.57 1.88
CA GLU A 72 -26.10 -0.19 1.37
C GLU A 72 -24.82 0.27 0.63
N ASP A 73 -24.97 1.13 -0.39
CA ASP A 73 -23.88 1.73 -1.18
C ASP A 73 -23.10 2.74 -0.31
N THR A 74 -22.15 2.24 0.48
CA THR A 74 -21.41 2.99 1.50
C THR A 74 -19.92 2.68 1.40
N LEU A 75 -19.06 3.56 1.92
CA LEU A 75 -17.61 3.34 1.88
C LEU A 75 -17.20 2.03 2.57
N CYS A 76 -17.83 1.70 3.70
CA CYS A 76 -17.57 0.46 4.42
C CYS A 76 -17.99 -0.78 3.64
N SER A 77 -19.13 -0.77 2.94
CA SER A 77 -19.56 -1.95 2.17
C SER A 77 -18.60 -2.23 1.02
N TRP A 78 -18.11 -1.18 0.36
CA TRP A 78 -17.06 -1.30 -0.65
C TRP A 78 -15.72 -1.72 -0.08
N ALA A 79 -15.29 -1.16 1.06
CA ALA A 79 -14.06 -1.59 1.73
C ALA A 79 -14.09 -3.10 2.05
N VAL A 80 -15.21 -3.61 2.57
CA VAL A 80 -15.39 -5.05 2.82
C VAL A 80 -15.38 -5.86 1.52
N LYS A 81 -16.06 -5.38 0.47
CA LYS A 81 -16.03 -6.04 -0.85
C LYS A 81 -14.60 -6.14 -1.41
N ILE A 82 -13.80 -5.08 -1.29
CA ILE A 82 -12.41 -5.05 -1.73
C ILE A 82 -11.56 -6.03 -0.90
N LEU A 83 -11.72 -6.06 0.43
CA LEU A 83 -11.02 -7.01 1.31
C LEU A 83 -11.40 -8.48 1.01
N CYS A 84 -12.64 -8.73 0.59
CA CYS A 84 -13.12 -10.04 0.16
C CYS A 84 -12.75 -10.40 -1.29
N THR A 85 -12.18 -9.45 -2.06
CA THR A 85 -11.75 -9.69 -3.44
C THR A 85 -10.38 -10.36 -3.44
N ALA A 86 -10.33 -11.60 -3.92
CA ALA A 86 -9.12 -12.43 -3.90
C ALA A 86 -8.12 -12.07 -5.00
N ASP A 87 -8.60 -11.69 -6.18
CA ASP A 87 -7.76 -11.34 -7.33
C ASP A 87 -7.09 -9.97 -7.14
N PRO A 88 -5.75 -9.87 -7.28
CA PRO A 88 -5.02 -8.63 -7.01
C PRO A 88 -5.35 -7.51 -8.00
N ASN A 89 -5.63 -7.84 -9.26
CA ASN A 89 -5.93 -6.86 -10.30
C ASN A 89 -7.37 -6.35 -10.18
N GLU A 90 -8.32 -7.21 -9.86
CA GLU A 90 -9.70 -6.79 -9.56
C GLU A 90 -9.75 -5.93 -8.29
N LYS A 91 -8.93 -6.25 -7.28
CA LYS A 91 -8.80 -5.43 -6.07
C LYS A 91 -8.31 -4.02 -6.38
N VAL A 92 -7.31 -3.88 -7.25
CA VAL A 92 -6.81 -2.60 -7.76
C VAL A 92 -7.90 -1.86 -8.51
N ARG A 93 -8.58 -2.54 -9.45
CA ARG A 93 -9.66 -1.95 -10.24
C ARG A 93 -10.77 -1.37 -9.35
N LEU A 94 -11.23 -2.15 -8.37
CA LEU A 94 -12.24 -1.71 -7.40
C LEU A 94 -11.73 -0.56 -6.53
N THR A 95 -10.47 -0.60 -6.10
CA THR A 95 -9.87 0.48 -5.31
C THR A 95 -9.90 1.81 -6.04
N HIS A 96 -9.48 1.84 -7.32
CA HIS A 96 -9.55 3.04 -8.14
C HIS A 96 -10.98 3.51 -8.41
N GLU A 97 -11.90 2.58 -8.71
CA GLU A 97 -13.32 2.91 -8.91
C GLU A 97 -13.90 3.65 -7.69
N ILE A 98 -13.63 3.15 -6.48
CA ILE A 98 -14.18 3.72 -5.26
C ILE A 98 -13.44 4.99 -4.84
N GLN A 99 -12.15 5.07 -5.08
CA GLN A 99 -11.39 6.32 -4.92
C GLN A 99 -11.99 7.44 -5.77
N GLU A 100 -12.23 7.20 -7.05
CA GLU A 100 -12.82 8.19 -7.96
C GLU A 100 -14.24 8.58 -7.55
N ARG A 101 -15.10 7.61 -7.19
CA ARG A 101 -16.47 7.89 -6.73
C ARG A 101 -16.47 8.72 -5.45
N TRP A 102 -15.58 8.43 -4.50
CA TRP A 102 -15.43 9.19 -3.26
C TRP A 102 -14.98 10.64 -3.54
N GLN A 103 -13.99 10.81 -4.41
CA GLN A 103 -13.46 12.13 -4.80
C GLN A 103 -14.50 12.99 -5.54
N ARG A 104 -15.31 12.37 -6.41
CA ARG A 104 -16.42 13.04 -7.11
C ARG A 104 -17.59 13.40 -6.19
N GLY A 105 -17.67 12.78 -5.01
CA GLY A 105 -18.81 12.93 -4.11
C GLY A 105 -20.01 12.06 -4.51
N ASP A 106 -19.82 11.09 -5.41
CA ASP A 106 -20.84 10.11 -5.81
C ASP A 106 -21.08 9.08 -4.69
N LEU A 107 -20.11 8.91 -3.79
CA LEU A 107 -20.19 8.10 -2.58
C LEU A 107 -19.98 9.01 -1.37
N THR A 108 -21.04 9.26 -0.60
CA THR A 108 -21.01 10.23 0.52
C THR A 108 -21.04 9.58 1.89
N GLU A 109 -21.70 8.43 2.01
CA GLU A 109 -21.92 7.74 3.27
C GLU A 109 -20.75 6.81 3.60
N VAL A 110 -20.20 6.94 4.81
CA VAL A 110 -19.15 6.01 5.29
C VAL A 110 -19.75 4.65 5.60
N GLY A 111 -20.94 4.62 6.20
CA GLY A 111 -21.62 3.38 6.62
C GLY A 111 -20.89 2.63 7.73
N ARG A 112 -21.35 1.40 8.01
CA ARG A 112 -20.76 0.50 9.00
C ARG A 112 -20.82 -0.94 8.50
N CYS A 113 -19.68 -1.61 8.44
CA CYS A 113 -19.59 -3.03 8.10
C CYS A 113 -18.53 -3.71 8.98
N GLN A 114 -18.58 -5.05 9.05
CA GLN A 114 -17.53 -5.82 9.69
C GLN A 114 -16.60 -6.39 8.60
N PRO A 115 -15.33 -5.97 8.54
CA PRO A 115 -14.37 -6.55 7.60
C PRO A 115 -14.02 -7.99 7.99
N PRO A 116 -13.55 -8.81 7.04
CA PRO A 116 -13.05 -10.15 7.35
C PRO A 116 -11.86 -10.08 8.31
N ASP A 117 -11.60 -11.16 9.05
CA ASP A 117 -10.40 -11.25 9.91
C ASP A 117 -9.10 -11.19 9.10
N GLN A 118 -9.14 -11.68 7.86
CA GLN A 118 -8.04 -11.60 6.90
C GLN A 118 -8.60 -11.38 5.48
N PRO A 119 -8.00 -10.49 4.68
CA PRO A 119 -8.39 -10.27 3.30
C PRO A 119 -8.17 -11.54 2.48
N HIS A 120 -9.02 -11.74 1.49
CA HIS A 120 -8.95 -12.89 0.62
C HIS A 120 -7.74 -12.81 -0.31
N ARG A 121 -7.28 -13.99 -0.72
CA ARG A 121 -6.18 -14.21 -1.66
C ARG A 121 -6.58 -15.33 -2.60
N VAL A 122 -6.08 -15.29 -3.84
CA VAL A 122 -6.27 -16.40 -4.78
C VAL A 122 -5.65 -17.67 -4.20
N GLU A 123 -6.37 -18.80 -4.27
CA GLU A 123 -5.91 -20.09 -3.72
C GLU A 123 -4.57 -20.57 -4.28
N SER A 124 -4.25 -20.17 -5.52
CA SER A 124 -2.99 -20.51 -6.17
C SER A 124 -1.78 -19.75 -5.63
N LEU A 125 -1.99 -18.72 -4.79
CA LEU A 125 -0.93 -17.89 -4.25
C LEU A 125 -0.21 -18.62 -3.11
N ASN A 126 1.07 -18.96 -3.32
CA ASN A 126 1.87 -19.64 -2.30
C ASN A 126 2.28 -18.67 -1.18
N VAL A 127 1.51 -18.62 -0.10
CA VAL A 127 1.80 -17.78 1.07
C VAL A 127 2.70 -18.53 2.05
N VAL A 128 3.88 -17.97 2.33
CA VAL A 128 4.87 -18.51 3.26
C VAL A 128 5.09 -17.59 4.47
N ALA A 129 5.55 -18.17 5.57
CA ALA A 129 5.96 -17.39 6.73
C ALA A 129 7.20 -16.51 6.41
N PRO A 130 7.34 -15.33 7.04
CA PRO A 130 8.52 -14.48 6.89
C PRO A 130 9.83 -15.25 7.13
N GLY A 131 10.85 -15.03 6.28
CA GLY A 131 12.20 -15.60 6.45
C GLY A 131 12.48 -16.94 5.76
N LYS A 132 11.50 -17.55 5.06
CA LYS A 132 11.69 -18.85 4.36
C LYS A 132 12.13 -18.74 2.88
N ILE A 133 12.35 -17.53 2.36
CA ILE A 133 12.74 -17.32 0.96
C ILE A 133 14.28 -17.33 0.84
N LYS A 134 14.84 -18.22 0.00
CA LYS A 134 16.28 -18.26 -0.28
C LYS A 134 16.68 -17.06 -1.14
N ARG A 135 17.63 -16.25 -0.67
CA ARG A 135 18.21 -15.14 -1.45
C ARG A 135 19.11 -15.72 -2.55
N GLY A 136 18.87 -15.29 -3.80
CA GLY A 136 19.72 -15.64 -4.93
C GLY A 136 21.05 -14.89 -4.92
N LYS A 137 21.92 -15.14 -5.91
CA LYS A 137 23.17 -14.39 -6.09
C LYS A 137 22.85 -12.93 -6.39
N ALA A 138 23.45 -12.00 -5.64
CA ALA A 138 23.28 -10.57 -5.83
C ALA A 138 23.64 -10.14 -7.26
N GLY A 139 22.83 -9.25 -7.83
CA GLY A 139 23.01 -8.69 -9.18
C GLY A 139 22.48 -9.53 -10.35
N THR A 140 21.84 -10.67 -10.09
CA THR A 140 21.18 -11.46 -11.15
C THR A 140 19.78 -10.91 -11.48
N LEU A 141 19.29 -11.16 -12.69
CA LEU A 141 17.90 -10.88 -13.08
C LEU A 141 16.89 -11.52 -12.11
N GLY A 142 17.16 -12.76 -11.68
CA GLY A 142 16.32 -13.43 -10.67
C GLY A 142 16.26 -12.68 -9.34
N ASN A 143 17.34 -12.03 -8.90
CA ASN A 143 17.34 -11.22 -7.69
C ASN A 143 16.56 -9.91 -7.87
N ARG A 144 16.65 -9.28 -9.05
CA ARG A 144 15.84 -8.08 -9.40
C ARG A 144 14.35 -8.41 -9.36
N ILE A 145 13.95 -9.50 -10.02
CA ILE A 145 12.56 -10.01 -10.01
C ILE A 145 12.10 -10.30 -8.57
N ALA A 146 12.91 -10.99 -7.77
CA ALA A 146 12.54 -11.32 -6.39
C ALA A 146 12.33 -10.08 -5.50
N LEU A 147 13.14 -9.02 -5.69
CA LEU A 147 12.96 -7.77 -4.95
C LEU A 147 11.69 -7.04 -5.37
N LEU A 148 11.46 -6.85 -6.68
CA LEU A 148 10.26 -6.21 -7.20
C LEU A 148 8.98 -6.98 -6.82
N HIS A 149 9.02 -8.31 -6.85
CA HIS A 149 7.90 -9.15 -6.44
C HIS A 149 7.60 -9.02 -4.94
N SER A 150 8.64 -8.94 -4.11
CA SER A 150 8.48 -8.69 -2.68
C SER A 150 7.87 -7.31 -2.40
N LEU A 151 8.23 -6.29 -3.16
CA LEU A 151 7.62 -4.95 -3.07
C LEU A 151 6.15 -4.99 -3.51
N ALA A 152 5.84 -5.61 -4.66
CA ALA A 152 4.46 -5.78 -5.11
C ALA A 152 3.58 -6.51 -4.07
N ASN A 153 4.16 -7.48 -3.35
CA ASN A 153 3.46 -8.14 -2.25
C ASN A 153 3.20 -7.19 -1.07
N ILE A 154 4.13 -6.28 -0.76
CA ILE A 154 3.93 -5.24 0.25
C ILE A 154 2.79 -4.32 -0.18
N GLU A 155 2.77 -3.85 -1.42
CA GLU A 155 1.71 -2.96 -1.92
C GLU A 155 0.32 -3.62 -1.86
N GLN A 156 0.20 -4.91 -2.20
CA GLN A 156 -1.08 -5.63 -2.05
C GLN A 156 -1.57 -5.69 -0.60
N TRP A 157 -0.65 -5.82 0.36
CA TRP A 157 -1.01 -5.71 1.77
C TRP A 157 -1.34 -4.27 2.16
N ALA A 158 -0.65 -3.27 1.62
CA ALA A 158 -0.90 -1.86 1.92
C ALA A 158 -2.28 -1.38 1.43
N ILE A 159 -2.73 -1.84 0.25
CA ILE A 159 -4.13 -1.67 -0.22
C ILE A 159 -5.10 -2.23 0.83
N ASP A 160 -4.89 -3.48 1.26
CA ASP A 160 -5.76 -4.11 2.25
C ASP A 160 -5.74 -3.40 3.60
N LEU A 161 -4.58 -2.96 4.08
CA LEU A 161 -4.43 -2.27 5.36
C LEU A 161 -5.18 -0.93 5.35
N SER A 162 -5.16 -0.23 4.22
CA SER A 162 -5.85 1.04 4.02
C SER A 162 -7.37 0.87 3.99
N TRP A 163 -7.89 -0.18 3.33
CA TRP A 163 -9.32 -0.49 3.39
C TRP A 163 -9.76 -1.06 4.74
N ASP A 164 -8.90 -1.83 5.40
CA ASP A 164 -9.18 -2.40 6.72
C ASP A 164 -9.34 -1.32 7.78
N ILE A 165 -8.47 -0.30 7.82
CA ILE A 165 -8.60 0.76 8.82
C ILE A 165 -9.90 1.56 8.62
N ILE A 166 -10.33 1.78 7.37
CA ILE A 166 -11.61 2.41 7.02
C ILE A 166 -12.77 1.59 7.59
N ALA A 167 -12.90 0.32 7.20
CA ALA A 167 -14.04 -0.50 7.58
C ALA A 167 -14.06 -0.81 9.08
N ARG A 168 -12.90 -1.15 9.65
CA ARG A 168 -12.79 -1.67 11.02
C ARG A 168 -13.02 -0.60 12.08
N PHE A 169 -12.67 0.64 11.80
CA PHE A 169 -12.74 1.74 12.76
C PHE A 169 -13.78 2.80 12.41
N ALA A 170 -14.63 2.58 11.41
CA ALA A 170 -15.69 3.53 11.00
C ALA A 170 -16.60 3.99 12.15
N ASP A 171 -16.95 3.07 13.07
CA ASP A 171 -17.83 3.36 14.21
C ASP A 171 -17.07 3.85 15.47
N THR A 172 -15.79 4.24 15.32
CA THR A 172 -15.00 4.68 16.47
C THR A 172 -15.58 5.97 17.06
N THR A 173 -15.87 5.91 18.36
CA THR A 173 -16.19 7.08 19.18
C THR A 173 -14.94 7.48 19.98
N LEU A 174 -14.54 8.73 19.87
CA LEU A 174 -13.37 9.29 20.56
C LEU A 174 -13.68 9.64 22.01
N GLY A 175 -12.65 9.99 22.79
CA GLY A 175 -12.78 10.25 24.23
C GLY A 175 -13.75 11.38 24.56
N ASP A 176 -13.82 12.38 23.69
CA ASP A 176 -14.74 13.53 23.77
C ASP A 176 -16.14 13.26 23.21
N ARG A 177 -16.44 11.99 22.86
CA ARG A 177 -17.69 11.51 22.24
C ARG A 177 -17.91 11.96 20.80
N SER A 178 -16.91 12.56 20.15
CA SER A 178 -16.96 12.80 18.71
C SER A 178 -16.69 11.49 17.93
N HIS A 179 -17.09 11.47 16.66
CA HIS A 179 -16.74 10.39 15.72
C HIS A 179 -15.52 10.80 14.88
N LEU A 180 -14.91 9.83 14.19
CA LEU A 180 -13.87 10.14 13.21
C LEU A 180 -14.43 11.04 12.10
N PRO A 181 -13.74 12.13 11.74
CA PRO A 181 -14.21 13.04 10.70
C PRO A 181 -14.09 12.42 9.30
N LYS A 182 -14.86 12.93 8.32
CA LYS A 182 -14.81 12.48 6.90
C LYS A 182 -13.39 12.51 6.31
N ASP A 183 -12.58 13.46 6.72
CA ASP A 183 -11.18 13.60 6.31
C ASP A 183 -10.33 12.36 6.63
N PHE A 184 -10.63 11.65 7.73
CA PHE A 184 -9.93 10.41 8.09
C PHE A 184 -10.08 9.38 6.98
N PHE A 185 -11.32 9.17 6.56
CA PHE A 185 -11.65 8.23 5.50
C PHE A 185 -11.10 8.70 4.16
N THR A 186 -11.13 10.01 3.90
CA THR A 186 -10.61 10.59 2.65
C THR A 186 -9.10 10.36 2.51
N ASP A 187 -8.34 10.58 3.59
CA ASP A 187 -6.89 10.33 3.58
C ASP A 187 -6.59 8.84 3.33
N PHE A 188 -7.29 7.91 3.98
CA PHE A 188 -7.03 6.48 3.77
C PHE A 188 -7.55 5.93 2.45
N VAL A 189 -8.60 6.52 1.86
CA VAL A 189 -9.00 6.25 0.46
C VAL A 189 -7.92 6.71 -0.50
N LYS A 190 -7.28 7.85 -0.23
CA LYS A 190 -6.14 8.32 -1.02
C LYS A 190 -4.96 7.34 -0.91
N VAL A 191 -4.55 6.97 0.31
CA VAL A 191 -3.47 5.99 0.54
C VAL A 191 -3.78 4.69 -0.21
N ALA A 192 -4.99 4.13 -0.05
CA ALA A 192 -5.38 2.91 -0.78
C ALA A 192 -5.20 3.02 -2.30
N GLY A 193 -5.57 4.17 -2.89
CA GLY A 193 -5.39 4.44 -4.31
C GLY A 193 -3.94 4.59 -4.73
N ASP A 194 -3.10 5.22 -3.90
CA ASP A 194 -1.66 5.32 -4.13
C ASP A 194 -1.00 3.93 -4.09
N GLU A 195 -1.36 3.06 -3.12
CA GLU A 195 -0.84 1.67 -3.09
C GLU A 195 -1.33 0.81 -4.26
N ALA A 196 -2.56 1.03 -4.73
CA ALA A 196 -3.07 0.37 -5.93
C ALA A 196 -2.29 0.79 -7.20
N LYS A 197 -1.92 2.07 -7.29
CA LYS A 197 -1.03 2.60 -8.33
C LYS A 197 0.36 1.98 -8.21
N HIS A 198 0.96 1.92 -7.02
CA HIS A 198 2.27 1.33 -6.76
C HIS A 198 2.33 -0.13 -7.19
N PHE A 199 1.33 -0.91 -6.78
CA PHE A 199 1.23 -2.31 -7.20
C PHE A 199 1.17 -2.44 -8.72
N THR A 200 0.36 -1.63 -9.39
CA THR A 200 0.18 -1.68 -10.85
C THR A 200 1.49 -1.44 -11.58
N ILE A 201 2.26 -0.41 -11.19
CA ILE A 201 3.54 -0.09 -11.84
C ILE A 201 4.61 -1.16 -11.57
N LEU A 202 4.60 -1.77 -10.38
CA LEU A 202 5.48 -2.89 -10.05
C LEU A 202 5.12 -4.17 -10.82
N GLU A 203 3.82 -4.48 -10.96
CA GLU A 203 3.37 -5.63 -11.75
C GLU A 203 3.74 -5.47 -13.23
N ASN A 204 3.51 -4.28 -13.80
CA ASN A 204 3.95 -3.97 -15.17
C ASN A 204 5.47 -4.15 -15.32
N ARG A 205 6.26 -3.73 -14.33
CA ARG A 205 7.72 -3.93 -14.35
C ARG A 205 8.09 -5.41 -14.27
N LEU A 206 7.41 -6.20 -13.44
CA LEU A 206 7.63 -7.65 -13.37
C LEU A 206 7.33 -8.34 -14.71
N GLN A 207 6.24 -7.95 -15.37
CA GLN A 207 5.87 -8.47 -16.70
C GLN A 207 6.93 -8.13 -17.75
N ALA A 208 7.44 -6.90 -17.76
CA ALA A 208 8.54 -6.49 -18.66
C ALA A 208 9.82 -7.32 -18.45
N LEU A 209 10.05 -7.83 -17.23
CA LEU A 209 11.17 -8.73 -16.91
C LEU A 209 10.86 -10.21 -17.12
N GLY A 210 9.70 -10.55 -17.72
CA GLY A 210 9.29 -11.94 -17.98
C GLY A 210 8.78 -12.68 -16.74
N SER A 211 8.29 -11.97 -15.72
CA SER A 211 7.70 -12.52 -14.50
C SER A 211 6.28 -11.99 -14.27
N HIS A 212 5.67 -12.33 -13.14
CA HIS A 212 4.33 -11.85 -12.76
C HIS A 212 4.16 -11.91 -11.24
N PHE A 213 3.19 -11.16 -10.71
CA PHE A 213 2.85 -11.28 -9.30
C PHE A 213 2.31 -12.69 -8.98
N GLY A 214 2.73 -13.26 -7.86
CA GLY A 214 2.46 -14.67 -7.51
C GLY A 214 3.39 -15.72 -8.14
N ALA A 215 4.32 -15.34 -9.05
CA ALA A 215 5.33 -16.27 -9.58
C ALA A 215 6.32 -16.78 -8.52
N LEU A 216 6.51 -16.01 -7.45
CA LEU A 216 7.32 -16.34 -6.27
C LEU A 216 6.44 -16.41 -5.02
N PRO A 217 6.86 -17.12 -3.96
CA PRO A 217 6.12 -17.16 -2.70
C PRO A 217 5.99 -15.76 -2.08
N VAL A 218 4.81 -15.47 -1.54
CA VAL A 218 4.51 -14.21 -0.85
C VAL A 218 4.54 -14.38 0.67
N HIS A 219 4.81 -13.31 1.42
CA HIS A 219 4.75 -13.34 2.88
C HIS A 219 3.59 -12.51 3.43
N ASN A 220 3.07 -12.89 4.59
CA ASN A 220 1.96 -12.21 5.28
C ASN A 220 2.39 -11.39 6.52
N GLY A 221 3.67 -11.05 6.63
CA GLY A 221 4.24 -10.44 7.84
C GLY A 221 3.53 -9.14 8.28
N LEU A 222 3.12 -8.29 7.33
CA LEU A 222 2.43 -7.02 7.62
C LEU A 222 1.06 -7.25 8.26
N TRP A 223 0.30 -8.24 7.78
CA TRP A 223 -1.04 -8.52 8.31
C TRP A 223 -1.03 -9.01 9.76
N GLN A 224 0.07 -9.61 10.22
CA GLN A 224 0.20 -10.02 11.63
C GLN A 224 0.08 -8.82 12.58
N SER A 225 0.67 -7.67 12.21
CA SER A 225 0.51 -6.43 12.96
C SER A 225 -0.91 -5.89 12.90
N ALA A 226 -1.60 -6.07 11.77
CA ALA A 226 -3.00 -5.68 11.63
C ALA A 226 -3.90 -6.48 12.58
N THR A 227 -3.71 -7.81 12.64
CA THR A 227 -4.44 -8.70 13.55
C THR A 227 -4.20 -8.32 15.01
N GLU A 228 -2.94 -8.08 15.40
CA GLU A 228 -2.57 -7.70 16.78
C GLU A 228 -3.20 -6.36 17.22
N THR A 229 -3.39 -5.44 16.28
CA THR A 229 -3.89 -4.09 16.55
C THR A 229 -5.37 -3.89 16.21
N LYS A 230 -6.09 -4.95 15.78
CA LYS A 230 -7.45 -4.86 15.24
C LYS A 230 -8.50 -4.28 16.20
N HIS A 231 -8.18 -4.19 17.48
CA HIS A 231 -9.06 -3.71 18.54
C HIS A 231 -8.71 -2.30 19.05
N ASN A 232 -7.67 -1.66 18.51
CA ASN A 232 -7.20 -0.37 19.02
C ASN A 232 -6.70 0.51 17.87
N LEU A 233 -7.45 1.58 17.58
CA LEU A 233 -7.14 2.52 16.50
C LEU A 233 -5.77 3.18 16.66
N LEU A 234 -5.41 3.64 17.86
CA LEU A 234 -4.09 4.23 18.10
C LEU A 234 -2.96 3.21 17.88
N ALA A 235 -3.15 1.96 18.32
CA ALA A 235 -2.18 0.90 18.07
C ALA A 235 -2.05 0.60 16.58
N ARG A 236 -3.17 0.58 15.83
CA ARG A 236 -3.19 0.39 14.38
C ARG A 236 -2.43 1.51 13.67
N LEU A 237 -2.73 2.76 13.99
CA LEU A 237 -2.06 3.93 13.42
C LEU A 237 -0.55 3.91 13.73
N ALA A 238 -0.16 3.65 14.99
CA ALA A 238 1.25 3.62 15.39
C ALA A 238 2.05 2.52 14.69
N VAL A 239 1.53 1.30 14.66
CA VAL A 239 2.30 0.15 14.16
C VAL A 239 2.25 0.06 12.63
N VAL A 240 1.06 0.23 12.04
CA VAL A 240 0.88 0.08 10.60
C VAL A 240 1.20 1.38 9.88
N HIS A 241 0.40 2.42 10.12
CA HIS A 241 0.46 3.65 9.31
C HIS A 241 1.58 4.63 9.71
N MET A 242 2.39 4.30 10.70
CA MET A 242 3.58 5.08 11.06
C MET A 242 4.83 4.22 11.00
N VAL A 243 4.91 3.10 11.73
CA VAL A 243 6.13 2.27 11.74
C VAL A 243 6.35 1.51 10.44
N HIS A 244 5.34 0.85 9.88
CA HIS A 244 5.51 0.10 8.62
C HIS A 244 5.68 1.02 7.42
N GLU A 245 4.89 2.10 7.31
CA GLU A 245 5.06 3.09 6.22
C GLU A 245 6.44 3.75 6.29
N ALA A 246 6.87 4.20 7.48
CA ALA A 246 8.18 4.79 7.62
C ALA A 246 9.30 3.77 7.35
N ARG A 247 9.03 2.46 7.52
CA ARG A 247 9.97 1.42 7.14
C ARG A 247 10.07 1.26 5.63
N GLY A 248 8.96 1.37 4.90
CA GLY A 248 8.97 1.50 3.43
C GLY A 248 9.87 2.66 3.00
N LEU A 249 9.64 3.84 3.57
CA LEU A 249 10.43 5.04 3.32
C LEU A 249 11.93 4.90 3.64
N ASP A 250 12.29 4.19 4.71
CA ASP A 250 13.67 3.99 5.14
C ASP A 250 14.50 3.14 4.17
N VAL A 251 13.87 2.12 3.57
CA VAL A 251 14.58 1.15 2.73
C VAL A 251 14.71 1.61 1.29
N HIS A 252 13.84 2.51 0.83
CA HIS A 252 13.79 3.00 -0.55
C HIS A 252 15.14 3.51 -1.09
N PRO A 253 15.87 4.42 -0.41
CA PRO A 253 17.12 4.97 -0.96
C PRO A 253 18.18 3.90 -1.27
N LYS A 254 18.31 2.88 -0.40
CA LYS A 254 19.25 1.78 -0.62
C LYS A 254 18.81 0.86 -1.76
N THR A 255 17.50 0.68 -1.93
CA THR A 255 16.95 -0.12 -3.02
C THR A 255 17.17 0.57 -4.37
N LEU A 256 16.93 1.88 -4.45
CA LEU A 256 17.22 2.72 -5.62
C LEU A 256 18.71 2.65 -6.01
N GLU A 257 19.60 2.90 -5.06
CA GLU A 257 21.06 2.82 -5.30
C GLU A 257 21.47 1.43 -5.79
N TRP A 258 20.84 0.38 -5.24
CA TRP A 258 21.10 -1.00 -5.67
C TRP A 258 20.68 -1.24 -7.13
N PHE A 259 19.46 -0.86 -7.53
CA PHE A 259 18.99 -1.02 -8.92
C PHE A 259 19.81 -0.18 -9.91
N SER A 260 20.15 1.06 -9.55
CA SER A 260 21.01 1.93 -10.35
C SER A 260 22.39 1.29 -10.60
N LYS A 261 23.02 0.70 -9.57
CA LYS A 261 24.28 -0.04 -9.72
C LYS A 261 24.17 -1.29 -10.60
N GLN A 262 22.96 -1.81 -10.84
CA GLN A 262 22.71 -2.91 -11.77
C GLN A 262 22.34 -2.44 -13.19
N GLY A 263 22.34 -1.12 -13.45
CA GLY A 263 21.93 -0.54 -14.73
C GLY A 263 20.44 -0.75 -15.04
N ASP A 264 19.58 -0.77 -14.01
CA ASP A 264 18.14 -0.97 -14.14
C ASP A 264 17.37 0.34 -13.95
N ASP A 265 17.58 1.28 -14.87
CA ASP A 265 17.02 2.63 -14.78
C ASP A 265 15.48 2.63 -14.80
N ASP A 266 14.86 1.68 -15.49
CA ASP A 266 13.39 1.54 -15.49
C ASP A 266 12.85 1.21 -14.09
N SER A 267 13.51 0.31 -13.34
CA SER A 267 13.07 -0.02 -11.98
C SER A 267 13.37 1.13 -11.01
N VAL A 268 14.43 1.90 -11.25
CA VAL A 268 14.70 3.14 -10.51
C VAL A 268 13.54 4.12 -10.69
N ALA A 269 13.12 4.38 -11.93
CA ALA A 269 12.01 5.28 -12.23
C ALA A 269 10.68 4.82 -11.58
N VAL A 270 10.41 3.51 -11.54
CA VAL A 270 9.24 2.96 -10.84
C VAL A 270 9.31 3.25 -9.33
N LEU A 271 10.47 3.03 -8.70
CA LEU A 271 10.64 3.23 -7.26
C LEU A 271 10.66 4.70 -6.85
N ASP A 272 11.11 5.60 -7.72
CA ASP A 272 11.08 7.06 -7.47
C ASP A 272 9.63 7.58 -7.37
N VAL A 273 8.71 7.04 -8.17
CA VAL A 273 7.27 7.36 -8.07
C VAL A 273 6.73 6.94 -6.70
N ILE A 274 7.00 5.70 -6.29
CA ILE A 274 6.54 5.15 -5.00
C ILE A 274 7.10 5.98 -3.83
N TYR A 275 8.39 6.31 -3.88
CA TYR A 275 9.05 7.07 -2.83
C TYR A 275 8.39 8.42 -2.53
N ALA A 276 7.90 9.13 -3.56
CA ALA A 276 7.26 10.43 -3.40
C ALA A 276 5.94 10.33 -2.62
N ASP A 277 5.16 9.28 -2.86
CA ASP A 277 3.85 9.09 -2.23
C ASP A 277 3.96 8.58 -0.79
N GLU A 278 4.96 7.73 -0.52
CA GLU A 278 5.25 7.13 0.80
C GLU A 278 5.46 8.17 1.92
N ILE A 279 6.05 9.33 1.58
CA ILE A 279 6.19 10.44 2.54
C ILE A 279 4.80 10.91 3.01
N THR A 280 3.84 10.97 2.09
CA THR A 280 2.47 11.41 2.40
C THR A 280 1.68 10.36 3.20
N HIS A 281 2.02 9.08 3.04
CA HIS A 281 1.39 7.98 3.80
C HIS A 281 1.80 8.05 5.28
N VAL A 282 3.11 8.23 5.55
CA VAL A 282 3.60 8.47 6.91
C VAL A 282 2.97 9.72 7.53
N ALA A 283 2.82 10.79 6.75
CA ALA A 283 2.18 12.03 7.21
C ALA A 283 0.70 11.82 7.58
N ALA A 284 -0.03 11.00 6.84
CA ALA A 284 -1.42 10.63 7.17
C ALA A 284 -1.48 9.88 8.51
N GLY A 285 -0.60 8.90 8.73
CA GLY A 285 -0.49 8.19 10.01
C GLY A 285 -0.20 9.14 11.18
N MET A 286 0.78 10.04 11.01
CA MET A 286 1.13 11.07 12.00
C MET A 286 -0.06 11.99 12.32
N ARG A 287 -0.76 12.48 11.30
CA ARG A 287 -1.94 13.36 11.42
C ARG A 287 -3.01 12.70 12.27
N TRP A 288 -3.42 11.49 11.91
CA TRP A 288 -4.54 10.81 12.57
C TRP A 288 -4.19 10.28 13.95
N PHE A 289 -2.95 9.82 14.17
CA PHE A 289 -2.48 9.46 15.50
C PHE A 289 -2.55 10.66 16.45
N THR A 290 -2.00 11.81 16.00
CA THR A 290 -2.03 13.05 16.78
C THR A 290 -3.45 13.55 17.02
N TYR A 291 -4.33 13.45 16.01
CA TYR A 291 -5.74 13.81 16.13
C TYR A 291 -6.43 12.99 17.22
N VAL A 292 -6.31 11.66 17.20
CA VAL A 292 -6.94 10.77 18.17
C VAL A 292 -6.39 11.00 19.58
N CYS A 293 -5.08 11.23 19.75
CA CYS A 293 -4.50 11.58 21.06
C CYS A 293 -5.05 12.88 21.64
N ARG A 294 -5.27 13.91 20.81
CA ARG A 294 -5.83 15.20 21.24
C ARG A 294 -7.29 15.13 21.66
N HIS A 295 -8.08 14.25 21.02
CA HIS A 295 -9.50 14.05 21.32
C HIS A 295 -9.75 12.96 22.39
N ALA A 296 -8.69 12.42 22.99
CA ALA A 296 -8.80 11.60 24.19
C ALA A 296 -9.19 12.46 25.41
N VAL A 297 -9.81 11.85 26.41
CA VAL A 297 -10.22 12.53 27.65
C VAL A 297 -9.68 11.76 28.87
N PRO A 298 -8.66 12.28 29.59
CA PRO A 298 -7.87 13.48 29.25
C PRO A 298 -7.03 13.28 27.97
N PRO A 299 -6.56 14.38 27.32
CA PRO A 299 -5.68 14.29 26.16
C PRO A 299 -4.41 13.49 26.44
N LEU A 300 -3.94 12.75 25.44
CA LEU A 300 -2.76 11.91 25.55
C LEU A 300 -1.52 12.61 25.00
N GLU A 301 -0.40 12.45 25.71
CA GLU A 301 0.91 12.86 25.20
C GLU A 301 1.35 11.95 24.05
N CYS A 302 1.33 12.50 22.83
CA CYS A 302 1.39 11.72 21.59
C CYS A 302 2.67 10.87 21.47
N ILE A 303 3.84 11.46 21.72
CA ILE A 303 5.13 10.75 21.59
C ILE A 303 5.22 9.61 22.60
N SER A 304 4.85 9.85 23.85
CA SER A 304 4.90 8.84 24.91
C SER A 304 3.94 7.68 24.62
N GLU A 305 2.72 7.99 24.20
CA GLU A 305 1.73 6.98 23.86
C GLU A 305 2.15 6.18 22.62
N PHE A 306 2.68 6.83 21.59
CA PHE A 306 3.24 6.15 20.41
C PHE A 306 4.33 5.16 20.81
N GLN A 307 5.34 5.61 21.56
CA GLN A 307 6.43 4.75 21.99
C GLN A 307 5.94 3.57 22.84
N LYS A 308 4.97 3.78 23.72
CA LYS A 308 4.33 2.72 24.51
C LYS A 308 3.63 1.70 23.62
N LEU A 309 2.83 2.16 22.64
CA LEU A 309 2.09 1.28 21.74
C LEU A 309 3.02 0.48 20.82
N VAL A 310 4.07 1.11 20.29
CA VAL A 310 5.07 0.43 19.47
C VAL A 310 5.81 -0.64 20.30
N ARG A 311 6.28 -0.33 21.51
CA ARG A 311 6.92 -1.34 22.38
C ARG A 311 6.02 -2.52 22.69
N LYS A 312 4.70 -2.28 22.80
CA LYS A 312 3.72 -3.31 23.14
C LYS A 312 3.36 -4.20 21.95
N HIS A 313 3.14 -3.62 20.78
CA HIS A 313 2.51 -4.31 19.65
C HIS A 313 3.46 -4.58 18.47
N PHE A 314 4.57 -3.86 18.35
CA PHE A 314 5.55 -4.12 17.29
C PHE A 314 6.57 -5.18 17.74
N ARG A 315 6.62 -6.29 17.01
CA ARG A 315 7.57 -7.38 17.29
C ARG A 315 8.92 -7.08 16.65
N GLY A 316 9.84 -6.54 17.43
CA GLY A 316 11.21 -6.27 17.00
C GLY A 316 11.69 -4.89 17.43
N LEU A 317 12.77 -4.43 16.81
CA LEU A 317 13.37 -3.12 17.06
C LEU A 317 13.43 -2.35 15.75
N LEU A 318 13.33 -1.03 15.83
CA LEU A 318 13.58 -0.17 14.68
C LEU A 318 15.07 -0.23 14.36
N LYS A 319 15.41 -0.82 13.21
CA LYS A 319 16.78 -1.04 12.78
C LYS A 319 17.12 -0.14 11.60
N PRO A 320 18.35 0.42 11.54
CA PRO A 320 18.85 1.11 10.36
C PRO A 320 18.68 0.27 9.07
N PRO A 321 18.61 0.90 7.88
CA PRO A 321 18.66 2.36 7.65
C PRO A 321 17.46 3.12 8.21
N ILE A 322 17.63 4.42 8.44
CA ILE A 322 16.56 5.37 8.76
C ILE A 322 16.67 6.52 7.76
N ASN A 323 15.58 6.85 7.08
CA ASN A 323 15.48 8.02 6.21
C ASN A 323 15.02 9.22 7.06
N GLU A 324 15.98 9.88 7.73
CA GLU A 324 15.68 11.01 8.63
C GLU A 324 15.02 12.19 7.90
N GLU A 325 15.46 12.48 6.67
CA GLU A 325 14.92 13.56 5.85
C GLU A 325 13.46 13.30 5.49
N GLY A 326 13.16 12.14 4.90
CA GLY A 326 11.80 11.77 4.54
C GLY A 326 10.86 11.72 5.75
N ARG A 327 11.31 11.15 6.88
CA ARG A 327 10.53 11.13 8.14
C ARG A 327 10.26 12.55 8.65
N THR A 328 11.24 13.45 8.55
CA THR A 328 11.08 14.85 8.96
C THR A 328 10.06 15.58 8.08
N ILE A 329 10.11 15.38 6.75
CA ILE A 329 9.12 15.95 5.81
C ILE A 329 7.72 15.43 6.15
N ALA A 330 7.58 14.15 6.50
CA ALA A 330 6.32 13.56 6.96
C ALA A 330 5.87 14.03 8.36
N GLY A 331 6.64 14.86 9.04
CA GLY A 331 6.34 15.38 10.39
C GLY A 331 6.76 14.46 11.54
N MET A 332 7.48 13.36 11.27
CA MET A 332 7.98 12.42 12.27
C MET A 332 9.40 12.78 12.71
N SER A 333 9.53 13.58 13.76
CA SER A 333 10.83 13.95 14.35
C SER A 333 11.54 12.76 15.00
N LYS A 334 12.84 12.91 15.27
CA LYS A 334 13.69 11.89 15.93
C LYS A 334 13.14 11.42 17.29
N GLU A 335 12.45 12.29 18.02
CA GLU A 335 11.88 11.99 19.34
C GLU A 335 10.85 10.85 19.31
N TRP A 336 10.17 10.65 18.17
CA TRP A 336 9.20 9.58 18.00
C TRP A 336 9.88 8.20 18.01
N TYR A 337 11.01 8.05 17.31
CA TYR A 337 11.55 6.73 16.98
C TYR A 337 12.93 6.42 17.55
N VAL A 338 13.79 7.42 17.83
CA VAL A 338 15.14 7.16 18.37
C VAL A 338 15.09 6.36 19.68
N PRO A 339 14.19 6.63 20.64
CA PRO A 339 14.07 5.82 21.87
C PRO A 339 13.54 4.38 21.65
N LEU A 340 13.16 4.04 20.42
CA LEU A 340 12.69 2.71 20.02
C LEU A 340 13.75 1.95 19.18
N MET A 341 14.86 2.61 18.86
CA MET A 341 16.02 2.00 18.20
C MET A 341 16.89 1.27 19.24
N GLN A 342 17.67 0.30 18.79
CA GLN A 342 18.74 -0.26 19.64
C GLN A 342 19.69 0.86 20.07
N PRO A 343 20.18 0.87 21.33
CA PRO A 343 21.40 1.61 21.61
C PRO A 343 22.47 1.08 20.66
N ALA A 344 23.15 1.96 19.92
CA ALA A 344 24.28 1.58 19.11
C ALA A 344 25.19 0.70 19.97
N SER A 345 25.50 -0.50 19.48
CA SER A 345 26.54 -1.31 20.10
C SER A 345 27.75 -0.40 20.28
N ARG A 346 28.17 -0.18 21.53
CA ARG A 346 29.50 0.39 21.76
C ARG A 346 30.45 -0.55 21.05
N ASP A 347 31.07 -0.05 19.99
CA ASP A 347 32.14 -0.77 19.32
C ASP A 347 33.14 -1.19 20.40
N ALA A 348 33.49 -2.48 20.33
CA ALA A 348 34.51 -3.08 21.16
C ALA A 348 35.86 -2.49 20.76
N ASP A 349 36.20 -1.33 21.31
CA ASP A 349 37.54 -0.79 21.33
C ASP A 349 38.03 -0.72 22.77
N GLY A 350 39.06 -1.52 23.07
CA GLY A 350 39.89 -1.34 24.26
C GLY A 350 40.06 -2.57 25.14
N GLU A 351 40.59 -3.67 24.60
CA GLU A 351 41.54 -4.47 25.40
C GLU A 351 42.89 -4.48 24.69
N ASP A 352 43.69 -3.53 25.16
CA ASP A 352 45.11 -3.38 24.93
C ASP A 352 45.83 -4.66 25.40
N SER A 353 46.24 -5.50 24.45
CA SER A 353 47.04 -6.68 24.73
C SER A 353 48.50 -6.27 24.98
N THR A 354 48.78 -5.73 26.16
CA THR A 354 50.15 -5.68 26.70
C THR A 354 50.53 -7.09 27.18
N THR A 355 51.06 -7.91 26.28
CA THR A 355 51.86 -9.09 26.66
C THR A 355 53.24 -8.62 27.13
N SER A 356 53.39 -8.46 28.44
CA SER A 356 54.68 -8.41 29.11
C SER A 356 55.29 -9.81 29.16
N VAL A 357 56.29 -10.08 28.32
CA VAL A 357 57.19 -11.22 28.50
C VAL A 357 58.31 -10.76 29.43
N GLY A 358 58.16 -11.06 30.72
CA GLY A 358 59.23 -10.97 31.71
C GLY A 358 59.82 -12.35 31.94
N GLY A 359 60.99 -12.61 31.36
CA GLY A 359 61.81 -13.78 31.63
C GLY A 359 63.15 -13.35 32.22
N SER A 360 63.33 -13.67 33.51
CA SER A 360 64.57 -13.92 34.25
C SER A 360 65.86 -13.17 33.89
N SER A 361 66.35 -12.40 34.87
CA SER A 361 67.53 -12.80 35.65
C SER A 361 67.41 -12.27 37.07
#